data_AF-A0A954KP18-F1
#
_entry.id   AF-A0A954KP18-F1
#
_cell.length_a   1.000
_cell.length_b   1.000
_cell.length_c   1.000
_cell.angle_alpha   90.00
_cell.angle_beta   90.00
_cell.angle_gamma   90.00
#
_symmetry.space_group_name_H-M   'P 1'
#
loop_
_entity.id
_entity.type
_entity.pdbx_description
1 polymer ?
#
loop_
_entity_poly.entity_id
_entity_poly.type
_entity_poly.pdbx_seq_one_letter_code
_entity_poly.pdbx_strand_id
1 'polypeptide(L)'
;MTLQIINNATCTFCGCVCDDIQLHHDEVRIHEARKACVLGTSWFLNHTAEEKYPAALIDGQPAALEDAIQMAATLLHEADMPLVYG
;
A
#
# COMPACT_ATOMS: atom_id res chain seq x y z
N MET A 1 -13.61 -0.87 -22.80
CA MET A 1 -12.30 -1.39 -22.34
C MET A 1 -12.52 -2.80 -21.86
N THR A 2 -11.67 -3.75 -22.24
CA THR A 2 -11.80 -5.14 -21.80
C THR A 2 -11.04 -5.29 -20.49
N LEU A 3 -11.73 -5.63 -19.40
CA LEU A 3 -11.09 -5.87 -18.10
C LEU A 3 -10.52 -7.28 -18.05
N GLN A 4 -9.29 -7.41 -17.56
CA GLN A 4 -8.68 -8.70 -17.21
C GLN A 4 -9.10 -9.10 -15.79
N ILE A 5 -9.10 -10.41 -15.52
CA ILE A 5 -9.55 -10.97 -14.25
C ILE A 5 -8.41 -11.70 -13.56
N ILE A 6 -8.10 -11.28 -12.33
CA ILE A 6 -7.28 -12.05 -11.38
C ILE A 6 -8.22 -12.76 -10.40
N ASN A 7 -8.07 -14.08 -10.29
CA ASN A 7 -8.79 -14.89 -9.32
C ASN A 7 -7.90 -15.19 -8.11
N ASN A 8 -8.52 -15.49 -6.97
CA ASN A 8 -7.85 -15.86 -5.73
C ASN A 8 -6.82 -14.81 -5.27
N ALA A 9 -7.17 -13.53 -5.41
CA ALA A 9 -6.38 -12.45 -4.86
C ALA A 9 -6.57 -12.40 -3.34
N THR A 10 -5.48 -12.18 -2.61
CA THR A 10 -5.50 -12.02 -1.16
C THR A 10 -5.82 -10.58 -0.76
N CYS A 11 -6.83 -10.41 0.09
CA CYS A 11 -7.14 -9.12 0.70
C CYS A 11 -6.24 -8.86 1.91
N THR A 12 -5.47 -7.78 1.86
CA THR A 12 -4.52 -7.38 2.92
C THR A 12 -5.05 -6.27 3.83
N PHE A 13 -6.37 -6.06 3.89
CA PHE A 13 -6.93 -4.96 4.67
C PHE A 13 -7.02 -5.28 6.16
N CYS A 14 -7.61 -6.41 6.52
CA CYS A 14 -7.77 -6.83 7.92
C CYS A 14 -7.09 -8.19 8.16
N GLY A 15 -7.04 -8.60 9.43
CA GLY A 15 -6.43 -9.87 9.85
C GLY A 15 -7.16 -11.14 9.38
N CYS A 16 -8.26 -11.05 8.63
CA CYS A 16 -8.94 -12.23 8.08
C CYS A 16 -8.23 -12.81 6.85
N VAL A 17 -7.52 -11.97 6.09
CA VAL A 17 -6.68 -12.39 4.95
C VAL A 17 -7.43 -13.25 3.92
N CYS A 18 -8.69 -12.88 3.57
CA CYS A 18 -9.48 -13.62 2.59
C CYS A 18 -8.73 -13.74 1.26
N ASP A 19 -8.62 -14.94 0.70
CA ASP A 19 -7.76 -15.28 -0.43
C ASP A 19 -8.51 -15.68 -1.70
N ASP A 20 -9.83 -15.47 -1.74
CA ASP A 20 -10.69 -15.89 -2.84
C ASP A 20 -11.28 -14.71 -3.65
N ILE A 21 -10.70 -13.51 -3.50
CA ILE A 21 -11.19 -12.28 -4.14
C ILE A 21 -10.94 -12.34 -5.65
N GLN A 22 -11.93 -11.90 -6.42
CA GLN A 22 -11.80 -11.74 -7.87
C GLN A 22 -11.70 -10.25 -8.22
N LEU A 23 -10.57 -9.86 -8.80
CA LEU A 23 -10.27 -8.47 -9.18
C LEU A 23 -10.35 -8.31 -10.68
N HIS A 24 -11.08 -7.28 -11.13
CA HIS A 24 -11.18 -6.91 -12.54
C HIS A 24 -10.40 -5.62 -12.76
N HIS A 25 -9.40 -5.65 -13.63
CA HIS A 25 -8.46 -4.54 -13.81
C HIS A 25 -8.14 -4.29 -15.29
N ASP A 26 -7.62 -3.10 -15.59
CA ASP A 26 -7.10 -2.71 -16.91
C ASP A 26 -5.57 -2.60 -16.93
N GLU A 27 -4.90 -3.31 -16.01
CA GLU A 27 -3.46 -3.25 -15.70
C GLU A 27 -3.00 -1.98 -14.97
N VAL A 28 -3.76 -0.89 -15.04
CA VAL A 28 -3.45 0.36 -14.33
C VAL A 28 -4.26 0.49 -13.04
N ARG A 29 -5.53 0.09 -13.07
CA ARG A 29 -6.46 0.24 -11.96
C ARG A 29 -7.37 -0.98 -11.79
N ILE A 30 -7.74 -1.25 -10.54
CA ILE A 30 -8.80 -2.20 -10.20
C ILE A 30 -10.16 -1.47 -10.28
N HIS A 31 -11.06 -2.00 -11.09
CA HIS A 31 -12.40 -1.43 -11.34
C HIS A 31 -13.51 -2.18 -10.60
N GLU A 32 -13.32 -3.47 -10.32
CA GLU A 32 -14.29 -4.30 -9.59
C GLU A 32 -13.57 -5.29 -8.68
N ALA A 33 -14.11 -5.51 -7.47
CA ALA A 33 -13.64 -6.52 -6.52
C ALA A 33 -14.82 -7.37 -6.05
N ARG A 34 -14.95 -8.60 -6.58
CA ARG A 34 -16.01 -9.54 -6.18
C ARG A 34 -15.57 -10.37 -4.99
N LYS A 35 -16.55 -10.75 -4.16
CA LYS A 35 -16.42 -11.47 -2.88
C LYS A 35 -15.68 -10.71 -1.78
N ALA A 36 -15.21 -9.50 -2.05
CA ALA A 36 -14.70 -8.62 -1.02
C ALA A 36 -15.85 -8.14 -0.12
N CYS A 37 -15.60 -8.06 1.19
CA CYS A 37 -16.50 -7.33 2.10
C CYS A 37 -16.34 -5.82 1.89
N VAL A 38 -17.16 -5.00 2.55
CA VAL A 38 -17.13 -3.53 2.42
C VAL A 38 -15.73 -2.93 2.65
N LEU A 39 -14.96 -3.51 3.56
CA LEU A 39 -13.59 -3.09 3.87
C LEU A 39 -12.62 -3.42 2.72
N GLY A 40 -12.67 -4.65 2.22
CA GLY A 40 -11.87 -5.09 1.08
C GLY A 40 -12.20 -4.33 -0.21
N THR A 41 -13.49 -4.09 -0.48
CA THR A 41 -13.92 -3.27 -1.62
C THR A 41 -13.37 -1.85 -1.51
N SER A 42 -13.42 -1.25 -0.32
CA SER A 42 -12.87 0.10 -0.09
C SER A 42 -11.34 0.12 -0.29
N TRP A 43 -10.64 -0.92 0.18
CA TRP A 43 -9.20 -1.09 -0.02
C TRP A 43 -8.83 -1.14 -1.51
N PHE A 44 -9.43 -2.06 -2.27
CA PHE A 44 -9.06 -2.27 -3.67
C PHE A 44 -9.47 -1.13 -4.61
N LEU A 45 -10.61 -0.46 -4.36
CA LEU A 45 -11.14 0.53 -5.31
C LEU A 45 -10.68 1.96 -5.04
N ASN A 46 -10.33 2.30 -3.78
CA ASN A 46 -9.97 3.66 -3.40
C ASN A 46 -8.47 3.87 -3.14
N HIS A 47 -7.70 2.79 -2.95
CA HIS A 47 -6.25 2.91 -2.87
C HIS A 47 -5.67 2.92 -4.29
N THR A 48 -5.19 4.07 -4.73
CA THR A 48 -4.67 4.26 -6.09
C THR A 48 -3.15 4.21 -6.09
N ALA A 49 -2.56 3.69 -7.16
CA ALA A 49 -1.11 3.77 -7.39
C ALA A 49 -0.66 5.17 -7.86
N GLU A 50 -1.47 6.20 -7.61
CA GLU A 50 -1.15 7.57 -8.02
C GLU A 50 -0.11 8.15 -7.04
N GLU A 51 1.00 8.66 -7.56
CA GLU A 51 2.03 9.36 -6.79
C GLU A 51 1.55 10.77 -6.38
N LYS A 52 0.58 10.84 -5.45
CA LYS A 52 0.04 12.11 -4.96
C LYS A 52 0.97 12.83 -3.99
N TYR A 53 1.91 12.11 -3.40
CA TYR A 53 2.80 12.58 -2.35
C TYR A 53 4.25 12.22 -2.69
N PRO A 54 5.23 13.01 -2.24
CA PRO A 54 6.63 12.63 -2.37
C PRO A 54 6.89 11.30 -1.65
N ALA A 55 7.85 10.53 -2.16
CA ALA A 55 8.22 9.23 -1.59
C ALA A 55 8.63 9.33 -0.11
N ALA A 56 9.21 10.46 0.30
CA ALA A 56 9.55 10.75 1.68
C ALA A 56 9.54 12.25 1.98
N LEU A 57 9.46 12.57 3.27
CA LEU A 57 9.65 13.90 3.82
C LEU A 57 10.76 13.85 4.89
N ILE A 58 11.68 14.82 4.87
CA ILE A 58 12.63 15.08 5.96
C ILE A 58 12.31 16.48 6.48
N ASP A 59 12.03 16.61 7.77
CA ASP A 59 11.63 17.88 8.41
C ASP A 59 10.48 18.60 7.67
N GLY A 60 9.53 17.82 7.15
CA GLY A 60 8.36 18.31 6.41
C GLY A 60 8.64 18.75 4.97
N GLN A 61 9.87 18.61 4.48
CA GLN A 61 10.25 18.93 3.10
C GLN A 61 10.38 17.66 2.25
N PRO A 62 9.96 17.68 0.97
CA PRO A 62 10.21 16.58 0.04
C PRO A 62 11.69 16.18 -0.02
N ALA A 63 11.95 14.88 0.06
CA ALA A 63 13.30 14.32 0.01
C ALA A 63 13.38 13.14 -0.96
N ALA A 64 14.60 12.83 -1.42
CA ALA A 64 14.85 11.58 -2.15
C ALA A 64 14.68 10.38 -1.20
N LEU A 65 14.30 9.23 -1.77
CA LEU A 65 14.09 8.01 -0.99
C LEU A 65 15.39 7.58 -0.29
N GLU A 66 16.52 7.70 -0.98
CA GLU A 66 17.84 7.35 -0.49
C GLU A 66 18.23 8.19 0.74
N ASP A 67 17.96 9.50 0.69
CA ASP A 67 18.24 10.42 1.81
C ASP A 67 17.37 10.07 3.03
N ALA A 68 16.10 9.72 2.81
CA ALA A 68 15.18 9.34 3.87
C ALA A 68 15.57 8.01 4.52
N ILE A 69 16.01 7.03 3.71
CA ILE A 69 16.54 5.76 4.22
C ILE A 69 17.79 6.01 5.07
N GLN A 70 18.72 6.83 4.59
CA GLN A 70 19.94 7.15 5.32
C GLN A 70 19.64 7.86 6.64
N MET A 71 18.71 8.82 6.65
CA MET A 71 18.26 9.49 7.88
C MET A 71 17.63 8.50 8.86
N ALA A 72 16.70 7.65 8.41
CA ALA A 72 16.06 6.64 9.25
C ALA A 72 17.08 5.66 9.85
N ALA A 73 18.07 5.22 9.05
CA ALA A 73 19.14 4.34 9.51
C ALA A 73 20.00 5.00 10.61
N THR A 74 20.37 6.27 10.44
CA THR A 74 21.11 7.04 11.45
C THR A 74 20.31 7.15 12.75
N LEU A 75 19.03 7.55 12.68
CA LEU A 75 18.18 7.69 13.87
C LEU A 75 18.02 6.38 14.63
N LEU A 76 17.83 5.27 13.92
CA LEU A 76 17.73 3.94 14.54
C LEU A 76 19.06 3.47 15.14
N HIS A 77 20.19 3.81 14.52
CA HIS A 77 21.52 3.45 15.03
C HIS A 77 21.90 4.23 16.29
N GLU A 78 21.55 5.51 16.35
CA GLU A 78 21.85 6.41 17.47
C GLU A 78 20.90 6.21 18.68
N ALA A 79 19.74 5.60 18.47
CA ALA A 79 18.77 5.38 19.54
C ALA A 79 19.22 4.28 20.51
N ASP A 80 19.23 4.58 21.81
CA ASP A 80 19.50 3.58 22.86
C ASP A 80 18.36 2.55 23.03
N MET A 81 17.12 3.00 22.79
CA MET A 81 15.89 2.19 22.96
C MET A 81 14.86 2.52 21.86
N PRO A 82 15.10 2.13 20.59
CA PRO A 82 14.19 2.42 19.50
C PRO A 82 12.88 1.64 19.65
N LEU A 83 11.74 2.33 19.52
CA LEU A 83 10.43 1.71 19.37
C LEU A 83 10.12 1.52 17.88
N VAL A 84 10.04 0.26 17.45
CA VAL A 84 9.54 -0.10 16.12
C VAL A 84 8.14 -0.66 16.29
N TYR A 85 7.15 0.02 15.71
CA TYR A 85 5.73 -0.34 15.76
C TYR A 85 5.20 -0.53 14.34
N GLY A 86 4.34 -1.53 14.14
CA GLY A 86 3.74 -1.91 12.86
C GLY A 86 2.35 -2.47 13.01
#